data_AF-D6RQA0-F1
#
_entry.id   AF-D6RQA0-F1
#
_cell.length_a   1.000
_cell.length_b   1.000
_cell.length_c   1.000
_cell.angle_alpha   90.00
_cell.angle_beta   90.00
_cell.angle_gamma   90.00
#
_symmetry.space_group_name_H-M   'P 1'
#
loop_
_entity.id
_entity.type
_entity.pdbx_description
1 polymer ?
#
loop_
_entity_poly.entity_id
_entity_poly.type
_entity_poly.pdbx_seq_one_letter_code
_entity_poly.pdbx_strand_id
1 'polypeptide(L)'
;MSPEEHHPTFQSQSLLEIPLDVSPEHRQRLQHLDNGEGPRSLQAKFSFYELMIETYHDPKVQPYLIVRLALLAHRMGSRCIALNLCREAQSLLLSAGVEDPGLDLYIEKLNAMVEEGIQRALEQARQRFYYQTWKDTRSHRFPTALPFAPPEADEIRTRWQDLAPPDSEFRAAYLRKLAIETNHVESVFSLTDEAYEMLTPFIAEPAHLNKQAICDVHRRLMQTAGYLESSYIPPGRTRTETRKTVLLSGMCYSACLWFFGGILWEERVRSVLGRMGGSDGKGLERRS
;
A
#
# COMPACT_ATOMS: atom_id res chain seq x y z
N MET A 1 3.37 -31.53 -0.48
CA MET A 1 2.39 -31.77 -1.56
C MET A 1 2.34 -30.52 -2.39
N SER A 2 2.68 -30.56 -3.69
CA SER A 2 2.38 -29.43 -4.57
C SER A 2 0.87 -29.29 -4.63
N PRO A 3 0.28 -28.14 -4.29
CA PRO A 3 -1.13 -27.91 -4.57
C PRO A 3 -1.33 -28.12 -6.07
N GLU A 4 -2.25 -29.00 -6.47
CA GLU A 4 -2.60 -29.19 -7.87
C GLU A 4 -2.93 -27.82 -8.46
N GLU A 5 -2.17 -27.40 -9.47
CA GLU A 5 -2.41 -26.14 -10.18
C GLU A 5 -3.74 -26.24 -10.91
N HIS A 6 -4.81 -25.81 -10.25
CA HIS A 6 -6.13 -25.71 -10.87
C HIS A 6 -6.08 -24.54 -11.86
N HIS A 7 -5.92 -24.85 -13.14
CA HIS A 7 -6.07 -23.85 -14.19
C HIS A 7 -7.54 -23.41 -14.25
N PRO A 8 -7.81 -22.09 -14.12
CA PRO A 8 -9.18 -21.61 -14.23
C PRO A 8 -9.75 -21.90 -15.61
N THR A 9 -11.04 -22.23 -15.64
CA THR A 9 -11.78 -22.53 -16.86
C THR A 9 -12.69 -21.34 -17.17
N PHE A 10 -12.18 -20.38 -17.93
CA PHE A 10 -12.96 -19.21 -18.37
C PHE A 10 -13.97 -19.60 -19.44
N GLN A 11 -15.11 -18.90 -19.48
CA GLN A 11 -16.22 -19.21 -20.40
C GLN A 11 -16.41 -18.14 -21.49
N SER A 12 -16.04 -16.90 -21.20
CA SER A 12 -16.16 -15.78 -22.13
C SER A 12 -15.07 -15.83 -23.19
N GLN A 13 -15.45 -15.62 -24.45
CA GLN A 13 -14.50 -15.53 -25.56
C GLN A 13 -13.48 -14.40 -25.34
N SER A 14 -13.90 -13.30 -24.70
CA SER A 14 -13.05 -12.15 -24.35
C SER A 14 -11.85 -12.51 -23.47
N LEU A 15 -11.90 -13.61 -22.70
CA LEU A 15 -10.78 -14.07 -21.88
C LEU A 15 -10.01 -15.26 -22.48
N LEU A 16 -10.61 -15.94 -23.47
CA LEU A 16 -10.05 -17.12 -24.11
C LEU A 16 -9.17 -16.75 -25.32
N GLU A 17 -9.61 -15.79 -26.13
CA GLU A 17 -8.94 -15.43 -27.39
C GLU A 17 -8.23 -14.08 -27.30
N ILE A 18 -7.09 -13.95 -27.99
CA ILE A 18 -6.38 -12.67 -28.06
C ILE A 18 -7.26 -11.69 -28.87
N PRO A 19 -7.62 -10.52 -28.31
CA PRO A 19 -8.51 -9.57 -28.96
C PRO A 19 -8.00 -9.12 -30.34
N LEU A 20 -8.94 -8.95 -31.28
CA LEU A 20 -8.63 -8.56 -32.66
C LEU A 20 -8.11 -7.11 -32.78
N ASP A 21 -8.33 -6.28 -31.77
CA ASP A 21 -7.88 -4.89 -31.72
C ASP A 21 -6.40 -4.76 -31.29
N VAL A 22 -5.77 -5.86 -30.85
CA VAL A 22 -4.32 -5.92 -30.62
C VAL A 22 -3.58 -5.95 -31.96
N SER A 23 -2.48 -5.18 -32.09
CA SER A 23 -1.70 -5.12 -33.32
C SER A 23 -1.19 -6.52 -33.72
N PRO A 24 -1.03 -6.81 -35.02
CA PRO A 24 -0.57 -8.13 -35.47
C PRO A 24 0.77 -8.55 -34.84
N GLU A 25 1.70 -7.60 -34.70
CA GLU A 25 3.00 -7.83 -34.06
C GLU A 25 2.86 -8.23 -32.58
N HIS A 26 2.07 -7.47 -31.81
CA HIS A 26 1.85 -7.79 -30.39
C HIS A 26 1.04 -9.08 -30.22
N ARG A 27 0.08 -9.36 -31.10
CA ARG A 27 -0.67 -10.62 -31.11
C ARG A 27 0.24 -11.82 -31.33
N GLN A 28 1.16 -11.75 -32.30
CA GLN A 28 2.15 -12.80 -32.52
C GLN A 28 3.02 -13.02 -31.28
N ARG A 29 3.47 -11.95 -30.62
CA ARG A 29 4.25 -12.04 -29.38
C ARG A 29 3.46 -12.68 -28.23
N LEU A 30 2.17 -12.35 -28.08
CA LEU A 30 1.27 -12.98 -27.11
C LEU A 30 1.08 -14.47 -27.40
N GLN A 31 0.91 -14.86 -28.67
CA GLN A 31 0.82 -16.27 -29.06
C GLN A 31 2.09 -17.05 -28.70
N HIS A 32 3.27 -16.51 -28.97
CA HIS A 32 4.53 -17.14 -28.57
C HIS A 32 4.63 -17.29 -27.04
N LEU A 33 4.13 -16.32 -26.27
CA LEU A 33 4.12 -16.39 -24.81
C LEU A 33 3.22 -17.50 -24.26
N ASP A 34 2.03 -17.66 -24.86
CA ASP A 34 1.01 -18.65 -24.48
C ASP A 34 1.43 -20.07 -24.90
N ASN A 35 2.09 -20.23 -26.05
CA ASN A 35 2.66 -21.51 -26.51
C ASN A 35 3.92 -21.93 -25.75
N GLY A 36 4.41 -21.10 -24.81
CA GLY A 36 5.63 -21.37 -24.06
C GLY A 36 6.93 -21.11 -24.83
N GLU A 37 6.85 -20.56 -26.04
CA GLU A 37 7.99 -20.20 -26.90
C GLU A 37 8.62 -18.83 -26.54
N GLY A 38 7.91 -18.02 -25.74
CA GLY A 38 8.37 -16.70 -25.30
C GLY A 38 9.49 -16.71 -24.24
N PRO A 39 9.86 -15.54 -23.70
CA PRO A 39 10.87 -15.44 -22.65
C PRO A 39 10.59 -16.42 -21.50
N ARG A 40 11.63 -17.17 -21.12
CA ARG A 40 11.53 -18.23 -20.11
C ARG A 40 11.22 -17.71 -18.71
N SER A 41 11.58 -16.46 -18.40
CA SER A 41 11.36 -15.91 -17.06
C SER A 41 9.94 -15.38 -16.90
N LEU A 42 9.27 -15.78 -15.82
CA LEU A 42 7.95 -15.24 -15.44
C LEU A 42 7.98 -13.71 -15.33
N GLN A 43 9.11 -13.15 -14.85
CA GLN A 43 9.31 -11.71 -14.74
C GLN A 43 9.22 -10.99 -16.09
N ALA A 44 9.85 -11.53 -17.14
CA ALA A 44 9.80 -10.90 -18.47
C ALA A 44 8.39 -11.00 -19.08
N LYS A 45 7.67 -12.11 -18.83
CA LYS A 45 6.26 -12.23 -19.23
C LYS A 45 5.40 -11.19 -18.50
N PHE A 46 5.60 -11.04 -17.19
CA PHE A 46 4.89 -10.08 -16.36
C PHE A 46 5.07 -8.65 -16.88
N SER A 47 6.32 -8.21 -17.07
CA SER A 47 6.62 -6.87 -17.58
C SER A 47 6.10 -6.64 -19.00
N PHE A 48 6.02 -7.68 -19.83
CA PHE A 48 5.41 -7.56 -21.15
C PHE A 48 3.90 -7.31 -21.06
N TYR A 49 3.18 -8.02 -20.18
CA TYR A 49 1.74 -7.76 -19.97
C TYR A 49 1.48 -6.38 -19.36
N GLU A 50 2.32 -5.90 -18.44
CA GLU A 50 2.25 -4.51 -17.94
C GLU A 50 2.34 -3.50 -19.09
N LEU A 51 3.35 -3.64 -19.96
CA LEU A 51 3.51 -2.79 -21.13
C LEU A 51 2.30 -2.85 -22.07
N MET A 52 1.68 -4.02 -22.24
CA MET A 52 0.49 -4.17 -23.09
C MET A 52 -0.74 -3.49 -22.50
N ILE A 53 -0.94 -3.56 -21.18
CA ILE A 53 -2.01 -2.83 -20.50
C ILE A 53 -1.81 -1.32 -20.62
N GLU A 54 -0.56 -0.85 -20.54
CA GLU A 54 -0.21 0.56 -20.77
C GLU A 54 -0.42 1.00 -22.23
N THR A 55 -0.24 0.10 -23.19
CA THR A 55 -0.36 0.41 -24.63
C THR A 55 -1.81 0.35 -25.11
N TYR A 56 -2.62 -0.59 -24.59
CA TYR A 56 -3.98 -0.85 -25.03
C TYR A 56 -4.99 -0.41 -23.97
N HIS A 57 -5.55 0.80 -24.16
CA HIS A 57 -6.58 1.36 -23.30
C HIS A 57 -8.02 0.95 -23.68
N ASP A 58 -8.20 0.15 -24.73
CA ASP A 58 -9.53 -0.28 -25.17
C ASP A 58 -10.16 -1.22 -24.13
N PRO A 59 -11.35 -0.88 -23.58
CA PRO A 59 -12.06 -1.72 -22.62
C PRO A 59 -12.36 -3.15 -23.11
N LYS A 60 -12.37 -3.39 -24.43
CA LYS A 60 -12.55 -4.74 -25.01
C LYS A 60 -11.29 -5.59 -24.95
N VAL A 61 -10.12 -4.94 -24.91
CA VAL A 61 -8.81 -5.62 -24.91
C VAL A 61 -8.31 -5.86 -23.49
N GLN A 62 -8.52 -4.90 -22.60
CA GLN A 62 -7.96 -4.92 -21.26
C GLN A 62 -8.30 -6.16 -20.41
N PRO A 63 -9.54 -6.68 -20.38
CA PRO A 63 -9.86 -7.85 -19.57
C PRO A 63 -8.97 -9.07 -19.86
N TYR A 64 -8.69 -9.32 -21.14
CA TYR A 64 -7.79 -10.40 -21.56
C TYR A 64 -6.39 -10.25 -20.95
N LEU A 65 -5.80 -9.06 -21.10
CA LEU A 65 -4.44 -8.77 -20.67
C LEU A 65 -4.32 -8.80 -19.14
N ILE A 66 -5.29 -8.21 -18.43
CA ILE A 66 -5.33 -8.16 -16.96
C ILE A 66 -5.46 -9.56 -16.38
N VAL A 67 -6.33 -10.41 -16.93
CA VAL A 67 -6.45 -11.81 -16.46
C VAL A 67 -5.15 -12.58 -16.68
N ARG A 68 -4.48 -12.43 -17.83
CA ARG A 68 -3.18 -13.09 -18.05
C ARG A 68 -2.11 -12.61 -17.07
N LEU A 69 -2.07 -11.31 -16.77
CA LEU A 69 -1.19 -10.76 -15.74
C LEU A 69 -1.52 -11.32 -14.35
N ALA A 70 -2.82 -11.45 -14.00
CA ALA A 70 -3.27 -12.03 -12.75
C ALA A 70 -2.82 -13.49 -12.57
N LEU A 71 -2.91 -14.30 -13.63
CA LEU A 71 -2.43 -15.68 -13.61
C LEU A 71 -0.92 -15.77 -13.39
N LEU A 72 -0.13 -14.87 -14.00
CA LEU A 72 1.30 -14.77 -13.76
C LEU A 72 1.59 -14.35 -12.32
N ALA A 73 0.87 -13.35 -11.79
CA ALA A 73 1.00 -12.91 -10.40
C ALA A 73 0.74 -14.07 -9.42
N HIS A 74 -0.30 -14.88 -9.67
CA HIS A 74 -0.58 -16.07 -8.87
C HIS A 74 0.58 -17.07 -8.95
N ARG A 75 1.05 -17.42 -10.15
CA ARG A 75 2.19 -18.36 -10.34
C ARG A 75 3.47 -17.88 -9.65
N MET A 76 3.66 -16.56 -9.54
CA MET A 76 4.78 -15.95 -8.81
C MET A 76 4.57 -15.92 -7.27
N GLY A 77 3.47 -16.48 -6.78
CA GLY A 77 3.12 -16.54 -5.35
C GLY A 77 2.37 -15.32 -4.82
N SER A 78 2.10 -14.32 -5.67
CA SER A 78 1.44 -13.07 -5.28
C SER A 78 -0.08 -13.14 -5.43
N ARG A 79 -0.72 -13.92 -4.57
CA ARG A 79 -2.17 -14.21 -4.63
C ARG A 79 -3.06 -12.97 -4.46
N CYS A 80 -2.62 -11.99 -3.68
CA CYS A 80 -3.41 -10.77 -3.44
C CYS A 80 -3.40 -9.84 -4.64
N ILE A 81 -2.24 -9.73 -5.31
CA ILE A 81 -2.16 -9.01 -6.59
C ILE A 81 -3.03 -9.71 -7.64
N ALA A 82 -2.95 -11.04 -7.72
CA ALA A 82 -3.80 -11.81 -8.63
C ALA A 82 -5.30 -11.58 -8.37
N LEU A 83 -5.73 -11.62 -7.11
CA LEU A 83 -7.13 -11.39 -6.72
C LEU A 83 -7.61 -9.99 -7.14
N ASN A 84 -6.80 -8.96 -6.88
CA ASN A 84 -7.15 -7.58 -7.24
C ASN A 84 -7.27 -7.41 -8.77
N LEU A 85 -6.31 -7.94 -9.53
CA LEU A 85 -6.35 -7.91 -11.00
C LEU A 85 -7.57 -8.67 -11.55
N CYS A 86 -7.92 -9.84 -10.98
CA CYS A 86 -9.12 -10.57 -11.42
C CYS A 86 -10.41 -9.77 -11.16
N ARG A 87 -10.54 -9.09 -10.01
CA ARG A 87 -11.69 -8.21 -9.71
C ARG A 87 -11.76 -7.01 -10.65
N GLU A 88 -10.62 -6.45 -11.01
CA GLU A 88 -10.54 -5.37 -12.00
C GLU A 88 -11.03 -5.84 -13.39
N ALA A 89 -10.54 -6.99 -13.86
CA ALA A 89 -11.02 -7.58 -15.10
C ALA A 89 -12.52 -7.91 -15.06
N GLN A 90 -13.03 -8.44 -13.95
CA GLN A 90 -14.46 -8.70 -13.74
C GLN A 90 -15.26 -7.39 -13.84
N SER A 91 -14.81 -6.31 -13.21
CA SER A 91 -15.47 -5.00 -13.29
C SER A 91 -15.52 -4.47 -14.73
N LEU A 92 -14.44 -4.63 -15.49
CA LEU A 92 -14.40 -4.23 -16.90
C LEU A 92 -15.37 -5.06 -17.76
N LEU A 93 -15.41 -6.39 -17.57
CA LEU A 93 -16.35 -7.27 -18.28
C LEU A 93 -17.80 -6.92 -17.96
N LEU A 94 -18.13 -6.71 -16.68
CA LEU A 94 -19.47 -6.31 -16.24
C LEU A 94 -19.87 -4.96 -16.86
N SER A 95 -18.95 -3.99 -16.94
CA SER A 95 -19.20 -2.71 -17.60
C SER A 95 -19.50 -2.85 -19.10
N ALA A 96 -18.99 -3.91 -19.73
CA ALA A 96 -19.25 -4.28 -21.12
C ALA A 96 -20.47 -5.21 -21.30
N GLY A 97 -21.18 -5.55 -20.21
CA GLY A 97 -22.32 -6.47 -20.24
C GLY A 97 -21.94 -7.94 -20.45
N VAL A 98 -20.70 -8.33 -20.11
CA VAL A 98 -20.19 -9.69 -20.22
C VAL A 98 -20.05 -10.28 -18.82
N GLU A 99 -20.66 -11.45 -18.61
CA GLU A 99 -20.50 -12.25 -17.38
C GLU A 99 -19.61 -13.47 -17.68
N ASP A 100 -18.69 -13.81 -16.78
CA ASP A 100 -17.84 -15.00 -16.89
C ASP A 100 -17.86 -15.79 -15.56
N PRO A 101 -18.73 -16.82 -15.45
CA PRO A 101 -18.84 -17.63 -14.23
C PRO A 101 -17.53 -18.35 -13.86
N GLY A 102 -16.66 -18.59 -14.84
CA GLY A 102 -15.34 -19.20 -14.62
C GLY A 102 -14.38 -18.25 -13.89
N LEU A 103 -14.40 -16.97 -14.25
CA LEU A 103 -13.66 -15.92 -13.55
C LEU A 103 -14.22 -15.72 -12.13
N ASP A 104 -15.54 -15.70 -11.96
CA ASP A 104 -16.18 -15.53 -10.65
C ASP A 104 -15.76 -16.64 -9.66
N LEU A 105 -15.85 -17.90 -10.10
CA LEU A 105 -15.40 -19.05 -9.31
C LEU A 105 -13.90 -18.97 -8.99
N TYR A 106 -13.09 -18.47 -9.92
CA TYR A 106 -11.66 -18.29 -9.69
C TYR A 106 -11.37 -17.19 -8.65
N ILE A 107 -12.10 -16.07 -8.71
CA ILE A 107 -12.03 -14.99 -7.72
C ILE A 107 -12.42 -15.50 -6.33
N GLU A 108 -13.50 -16.26 -6.22
CA GLU A 108 -13.95 -16.85 -4.95
C GLU A 108 -12.88 -17.76 -4.33
N LYS A 109 -12.29 -18.66 -5.13
CA LYS A 109 -11.20 -19.54 -4.70
C LYS A 109 -9.96 -18.75 -4.27
N LEU A 110 -9.55 -17.75 -5.06
CA LEU A 110 -8.42 -16.90 -4.73
C LEU A 110 -8.66 -16.13 -3.44
N ASN A 111 -9.88 -15.61 -3.24
CA ASN A 111 -10.26 -14.88 -2.02
C ASN A 111 -10.15 -15.79 -0.79
N ALA A 112 -10.70 -17.00 -0.84
CA ALA A 112 -10.57 -17.97 0.25
C ALA A 112 -9.11 -18.31 0.57
N MET A 113 -8.26 -18.50 -0.45
CA MET A 113 -6.82 -18.75 -0.26
C MET A 113 -6.08 -17.56 0.36
N VAL A 114 -6.48 -16.33 0.01
CA VAL A 114 -5.92 -15.10 0.56
C VAL A 114 -6.33 -14.94 2.02
N GLU A 115 -7.62 -15.11 2.33
CA GLU A 115 -8.15 -15.05 3.70
C GLU A 115 -7.50 -16.09 4.61
N GLU A 116 -7.37 -17.34 4.16
CA GLU A 116 -6.66 -18.39 4.90
C GLU A 116 -5.17 -18.03 5.11
N GLY A 117 -4.54 -17.39 4.12
CA GLY A 117 -3.17 -16.89 4.23
C GLY A 117 -3.04 -15.78 5.27
N ILE A 118 -3.96 -14.82 5.26
CA ILE A 118 -4.02 -13.71 6.23
C ILE A 118 -4.26 -14.26 7.63
N GLN A 119 -5.24 -15.15 7.81
CA GLN A 119 -5.57 -15.73 9.10
C GLN A 119 -4.40 -16.49 9.70
N ARG A 120 -3.72 -17.34 8.90
CA ARG A 120 -2.49 -18.02 9.34
C ARG A 120 -1.39 -17.04 9.70
N ALA A 121 -1.19 -15.98 8.92
CA ALA A 121 -0.19 -14.96 9.22
C ALA A 121 -0.51 -14.25 10.54
N LEU A 122 -1.77 -13.89 10.78
CA LEU A 122 -2.23 -13.28 12.03
C LEU A 122 -2.05 -14.21 13.23
N GLU A 123 -2.40 -15.48 13.11
CA GLU A 123 -2.20 -16.49 14.15
C GLU A 123 -0.72 -16.69 14.49
N GLN A 124 0.14 -16.81 13.48
CA GLN A 124 1.58 -16.89 13.69
C GLN A 124 2.13 -15.61 14.32
N ALA A 125 1.63 -14.46 13.91
CA ALA A 125 2.06 -13.19 14.46
C ALA A 125 1.64 -13.01 15.92
N ARG A 126 0.48 -13.54 16.34
CA ARG A 126 0.06 -13.58 17.75
C ARG A 126 0.99 -14.44 18.62
N GLN A 127 1.59 -15.47 18.05
CA GLN A 127 2.53 -16.36 18.77
C GLN A 127 3.95 -15.81 18.82
N ARG A 128 4.29 -14.82 18.00
CA ARG A 128 5.65 -14.28 17.86
C ARG A 128 5.74 -12.89 18.46
N PHE A 129 6.67 -12.74 19.39
CA PHE A 129 7.12 -11.42 19.83
C PHE A 129 8.19 -10.93 18.88
N TYR A 130 7.98 -9.76 18.27
CA TYR A 130 9.01 -9.11 17.48
C TYR A 130 9.78 -8.16 18.38
N TYR A 131 11.06 -8.47 18.58
CA TYR A 131 11.99 -7.59 19.25
C TYR A 131 12.74 -6.82 18.17
N GLN A 132 12.39 -5.56 17.97
CA GLN A 132 13.19 -4.68 17.13
C GLN A 132 14.04 -3.81 18.04
N THR A 133 15.36 -3.98 17.96
CA THR A 133 16.29 -3.05 18.61
C THR A 133 16.10 -1.67 17.97
N TRP A 134 15.91 -0.65 18.80
CA TRP A 134 15.87 0.73 18.34
C TRP A 134 17.18 1.05 17.63
N LYS A 135 17.08 1.33 16.33
CA LYS A 135 18.20 1.82 15.54
C LYS A 135 18.03 3.31 15.37
N ASP A 136 19.09 4.05 15.66
CA ASP A 136 19.16 5.49 15.42
C ASP A 136 18.82 5.78 13.96
N THR A 137 17.96 6.76 13.71
CA THR A 137 17.48 7.14 12.37
C THR A 137 18.63 7.23 11.37
N ARG A 138 19.77 7.85 11.75
CA ARG A 138 20.97 7.99 10.90
C ARG A 138 21.62 6.67 10.46
N SER A 139 21.33 5.57 11.15
CA SER A 139 21.88 4.24 10.87
C SER A 139 20.99 3.41 9.94
N HIS A 140 19.76 3.86 9.68
CA HIS A 140 18.90 3.21 8.70
C HIS A 140 19.43 3.52 7.30
N ARG A 141 19.53 2.47 6.47
CA ARG A 141 19.70 2.65 5.03
C ARG A 141 18.35 3.08 4.47
N PHE A 142 18.09 4.38 4.48
CA PHE A 142 17.00 4.92 3.68
C PHE A 142 17.31 4.63 2.21
N PRO A 143 16.28 4.34 1.38
CA PRO A 143 16.47 4.26 -0.05
C PRO A 143 17.03 5.60 -0.54
N THR A 144 18.34 5.69 -0.73
CA THR A 144 19.00 6.86 -1.32
C THR A 144 18.75 6.94 -2.83
N ALA A 145 18.04 5.94 -3.38
CA ALA A 145 17.81 5.72 -4.79
C ALA A 145 16.30 5.54 -5.14
N LEU A 146 15.39 6.13 -4.36
CA LEU A 146 14.03 6.42 -4.86
C LEU A 146 14.07 7.78 -5.58
N PRO A 147 13.30 7.95 -6.67
CA PRO A 147 13.73 8.64 -7.90
C PRO A 147 14.20 10.06 -7.61
N PHE A 148 15.12 10.56 -8.44
CA PHE A 148 15.60 11.95 -8.42
C PHE A 148 14.54 12.88 -7.84
N ALA A 149 14.89 13.58 -6.75
CA ALA A 149 13.98 14.54 -6.17
C ALA A 149 13.40 15.38 -7.31
N PRO A 150 12.08 15.61 -7.36
CA PRO A 150 11.47 16.37 -8.45
C PRO A 150 12.25 17.69 -8.63
N PRO A 151 12.38 18.22 -9.86
CA PRO A 151 13.20 19.40 -10.13
C PRO A 151 12.94 20.58 -9.17
N GLU A 152 11.73 20.68 -8.63
CA GLU A 152 11.25 21.70 -7.71
C GLU A 152 11.62 21.45 -6.23
N ALA A 153 12.17 20.28 -5.89
CA ALA A 153 12.41 19.89 -4.50
C ALA A 153 13.39 20.82 -3.78
N ASP A 154 14.42 21.30 -4.47
CA ASP A 154 15.37 22.26 -3.89
C ASP A 154 14.74 23.65 -3.72
N GLU A 155 13.84 24.06 -4.62
CA GLU A 155 13.08 25.30 -4.46
C GLU A 155 12.13 25.22 -3.26
N ILE A 156 11.39 24.12 -3.13
CA ILE A 156 10.51 23.87 -1.97
C ILE A 156 11.32 23.86 -0.68
N ARG A 157 12.49 23.18 -0.68
CA ARG A 157 13.37 23.15 0.50
C ARG A 157 13.85 24.55 0.88
N THR A 158 14.26 25.35 -0.10
CA THR A 158 14.74 26.72 0.13
C THR A 158 13.61 27.59 0.69
N ARG A 159 12.44 27.60 0.05
CA ARG A 159 11.26 28.31 0.54
C ARG A 159 10.86 27.89 1.95
N TRP A 160 10.93 26.59 2.24
CA TRP A 160 10.65 26.08 3.58
C TRP A 160 11.67 26.56 4.61
N GLN A 161 12.96 26.59 4.27
CA GLN A 161 14.01 27.12 5.16
C GLN A 161 13.82 28.61 5.43
N ASP A 162 13.38 29.37 4.42
CA ASP A 162 13.09 30.81 4.56
C ASP A 162 11.85 31.07 5.42
N LEU A 163 10.78 30.28 5.25
CA LEU A 163 9.54 30.38 6.02
C LEU A 163 9.69 29.85 7.46
N ALA A 164 10.56 28.88 7.67
CA ALA A 164 10.76 28.20 8.94
C ALA A 164 12.26 28.10 9.32
N PRO A 165 12.91 29.23 9.66
CA PRO A 165 14.28 29.22 10.16
C PRO A 165 14.45 28.25 11.34
N PRO A 166 15.62 27.62 11.53
CA PRO A 166 15.88 26.64 12.59
C PRO A 166 15.43 27.05 13.98
N ASP A 167 15.62 28.33 14.33
CA ASP A 167 15.32 28.88 15.66
C ASP A 167 13.99 29.64 15.72
N SER A 168 13.17 29.55 14.67
CA SER A 168 11.86 30.24 14.65
C SER A 168 10.83 29.54 15.53
N GLU A 169 9.99 30.32 16.23
CA GLU A 169 8.87 29.79 17.00
C GLU A 169 7.88 29.01 16.12
N PHE A 170 7.69 29.46 14.87
CA PHE A 170 6.87 28.78 13.86
C PHE A 170 7.36 27.35 13.62
N ARG A 171 8.67 27.16 13.37
CA ARG A 171 9.24 25.81 13.16
C ARG A 171 9.06 24.94 14.40
N ALA A 172 9.25 25.50 15.59
CA ALA A 172 9.06 24.76 16.83
C ALA A 172 7.59 24.33 17.02
N ALA A 173 6.63 25.22 16.73
CA ALA A 173 5.19 24.91 16.79
C ALA A 173 4.79 23.86 15.74
N TYR A 174 5.29 24.00 14.51
CA TYR A 174 5.07 23.03 13.44
C TYR A 174 5.60 21.65 13.81
N LEU A 175 6.83 21.53 14.32
CA LEU A 175 7.40 20.24 14.73
C LEU A 175 6.64 19.61 15.90
N ARG A 176 6.13 20.40 16.84
CA ARG A 176 5.24 19.90 17.91
C ARG A 176 3.95 19.36 17.31
N LYS A 177 3.28 20.12 16.44
CA LYS A 177 2.07 19.69 15.74
C LYS A 177 2.29 18.39 14.97
N LEU A 178 3.34 18.35 14.15
CA LEU A 178 3.70 17.19 13.35
C LEU A 178 3.91 15.96 14.24
N ALA A 179 4.67 16.09 15.34
CA ALA A 179 4.88 14.99 16.28
C ALA A 179 3.59 14.51 16.95
N ILE A 180 2.64 15.41 17.25
CA ILE A 180 1.35 15.05 17.83
C ILE A 180 0.49 14.32 16.78
N GLU A 181 0.39 14.87 15.58
CA GLU A 181 -0.41 14.30 14.49
C GLU A 181 0.13 12.96 14.00
N THR A 182 1.44 12.81 13.82
CA THR A 182 2.02 11.52 13.40
C THR A 182 1.80 10.45 14.45
N ASN A 183 1.99 10.76 15.74
CA ASN A 183 1.73 9.77 16.80
C ASN A 183 0.23 9.41 16.92
N HIS A 184 -0.68 10.34 16.58
CA HIS A 184 -2.12 10.08 16.56
C HIS A 184 -2.51 9.20 15.38
N VAL A 185 -2.08 9.55 14.16
CA VAL A 185 -2.35 8.79 12.93
C VAL A 185 -1.78 7.38 13.00
N GLU A 186 -0.53 7.23 13.46
CA GLU A 186 0.13 5.93 13.49
C GLU A 186 -0.33 5.06 14.67
N SER A 187 -1.14 5.60 15.60
CA SER A 187 -1.56 4.92 16.84
C SER A 187 -0.40 4.35 17.68
N VAL A 188 0.85 4.77 17.41
CA VAL A 188 2.09 4.21 17.96
C VAL A 188 2.19 4.38 19.48
N PHE A 189 1.52 5.40 20.02
CA PHE A 189 1.40 5.61 21.48
C PHE A 189 -0.03 5.50 22.00
N SER A 190 -0.97 4.96 21.22
CA SER A 190 -2.41 4.98 21.59
C SER A 190 -2.83 6.37 22.08
N LEU A 191 -2.47 7.42 21.31
CA LEU A 191 -2.96 8.77 21.55
C LEU A 191 -4.46 8.73 21.29
N THR A 192 -5.25 8.58 22.35
CA THR A 192 -6.71 8.68 22.26
C THR A 192 -7.09 10.08 21.78
N ASP A 193 -8.28 10.20 21.20
CA ASP A 193 -8.82 11.47 20.75
C ASP A 193 -8.76 12.52 21.88
N GLU A 194 -9.03 12.12 23.13
CA GLU A 194 -8.95 13.04 24.26
C GLU A 194 -7.51 13.48 24.58
N ALA A 195 -6.52 12.60 24.42
CA ALA A 195 -5.12 12.98 24.62
C ALA A 195 -4.63 13.92 23.51
N TYR A 196 -5.11 13.75 22.28
CA TYR A 196 -4.88 14.67 21.18
C TYR A 196 -5.52 16.04 21.46
N GLU A 197 -6.80 16.07 21.84
CA GLU A 197 -7.51 17.30 22.21
C GLU A 197 -6.83 18.06 23.35
N MET A 198 -6.31 17.34 24.36
CA MET A 198 -5.54 17.95 25.45
C MET A 198 -4.23 18.60 24.97
N LEU A 199 -3.62 18.08 23.90
CA LEU A 199 -2.34 18.57 23.37
C LEU A 199 -2.50 19.74 22.40
N THR A 200 -3.63 19.82 21.69
CA THR A 200 -3.89 20.82 20.65
C THR A 200 -3.72 22.28 21.11
N PRO A 201 -4.21 22.71 22.29
CA PRO A 201 -4.03 24.08 22.75
C PRO A 201 -2.56 24.50 22.92
N PHE A 202 -1.69 23.55 23.30
CA PHE A 202 -0.26 23.82 23.51
C PHE A 202 0.55 23.92 22.21
N ILE A 203 -0.06 23.60 21.06
CA ILE A 203 0.55 23.78 19.74
C ILE A 203 0.68 25.28 19.45
N ALA A 204 -0.41 26.03 19.67
CA ALA A 204 -0.49 27.46 19.40
C ALA A 204 0.09 28.30 20.55
N GLU A 205 -0.06 27.85 21.80
CA GLU A 205 0.31 28.63 22.99
C GLU A 205 1.20 27.82 23.96
N PRO A 206 2.52 27.71 23.68
CA PRO A 206 3.43 26.89 24.49
C PRO A 206 3.59 27.40 25.92
N ALA A 207 3.32 28.69 26.15
CA ALA A 207 3.38 29.31 27.47
C ALA A 207 2.41 28.66 28.48
N HIS A 208 1.33 28.03 28.00
CA HIS A 208 0.38 27.30 28.83
C HIS A 208 0.84 25.89 29.22
N LEU A 209 1.94 25.39 28.62
CA LEU A 209 2.52 24.09 28.94
C LEU A 209 3.31 24.16 30.26
N ASN A 210 2.57 24.27 31.37
CA ASN A 210 3.14 24.25 32.71
C ASN A 210 3.34 22.80 33.22
N LYS A 211 4.02 22.66 34.36
CA LYS A 211 4.31 21.35 34.98
C LYS A 211 3.06 20.49 35.18
N GLN A 212 1.93 21.11 35.56
CA GLN A 212 0.68 20.41 35.80
C GLN A 212 0.09 19.86 34.49
N ALA A 213 0.03 20.69 33.44
CA ALA A 213 -0.41 20.26 32.11
C ALA A 213 0.42 19.11 31.55
N ILE A 214 1.76 19.17 31.70
CA ILE A 214 2.67 18.08 31.30
C ILE A 214 2.35 16.79 32.07
N CYS A 215 2.12 16.88 33.38
CA CYS A 215 1.78 15.73 34.21
C CYS A 215 0.41 15.13 33.85
N ASP A 216 -0.58 15.94 33.49
CA ASP A 216 -1.92 15.46 33.14
C ASP A 216 -1.94 14.78 31.76
N VAL A 217 -1.27 15.37 30.76
CA VAL A 217 -1.05 14.72 29.45
C VAL A 217 -0.28 13.41 29.63
N HIS A 218 0.82 13.42 30.40
CA HIS A 218 1.60 12.22 30.66
C HIS A 218 0.79 11.14 31.36
N ARG A 219 -0.02 11.50 32.38
CA ARG A 219 -0.89 10.55 33.07
C ARG A 219 -1.87 9.89 32.09
N ARG A 220 -2.45 10.66 31.18
CA ARG A 220 -3.40 10.15 30.17
C ARG A 220 -2.70 9.21 29.17
N LEU A 221 -1.54 9.59 28.66
CA LEU A 221 -0.70 8.74 27.80
C LEU A 221 -0.27 7.44 28.50
N MET A 222 -0.04 7.48 29.81
CA MET A 222 0.34 6.28 30.57
C MET A 222 -0.86 5.37 30.89
N GLN A 223 -2.09 5.90 30.91
CA GLN A 223 -3.30 5.07 31.04
C GLN A 223 -3.48 4.17 29.80
N THR A 224 -3.09 4.65 28.62
CA THR A 224 -3.19 3.88 27.37
C THR A 224 -2.03 2.90 27.20
N ALA A 225 -0.88 3.17 27.81
CA ALA A 225 0.26 2.25 27.86
C ALA A 225 0.12 1.10 28.90
N GLY A 226 -0.99 1.06 29.66
CA GLY A 226 -1.11 0.28 30.89
C GLY A 226 -1.55 -1.18 30.75
N TYR A 227 -2.13 -1.63 29.63
CA TYR A 227 -2.70 -2.98 29.54
C TYR A 227 -2.47 -3.62 28.16
N LEU A 228 -1.52 -4.55 28.12
CA LEU A 228 -1.59 -5.74 27.25
C LEU A 228 -1.97 -6.91 28.16
N GLU A 229 -3.01 -7.64 27.78
CA GLU A 229 -3.94 -8.50 28.55
C GLU A 229 -3.37 -9.57 29.52
N SER A 230 -2.07 -9.60 29.84
CA SER A 230 -1.55 -10.54 30.85
C SER A 230 -0.36 -10.04 31.68
N SER A 231 0.13 -8.81 31.47
CA SER A 231 1.39 -8.37 32.08
C SER A 231 1.42 -6.88 32.41
N TYR A 232 1.33 -6.52 33.69
CA TYR A 232 1.64 -5.16 34.15
C TYR A 232 3.14 -4.89 33.98
N ILE A 233 3.50 -3.91 33.15
CA ILE A 233 4.89 -3.46 33.04
C ILE A 233 5.09 -2.27 34.00
N PRO A 234 5.91 -2.41 35.06
CA PRO A 234 6.06 -1.37 36.07
C PRO A 234 6.64 -0.06 35.50
N PRO A 235 6.17 1.11 35.97
CA PRO A 235 6.68 2.41 35.60
C PRO A 235 8.20 2.49 35.81
N GLY A 236 8.96 2.82 34.77
CA GLY A 236 10.43 2.99 34.82
C GLY A 236 11.22 1.89 34.09
N ARG A 237 10.68 0.67 34.00
CA ARG A 237 11.27 -0.40 33.17
C ARG A 237 11.00 -0.16 31.68
N THR A 238 9.77 0.27 31.36
CA THR A 238 9.35 0.70 30.02
C THR A 238 10.27 1.75 29.45
N ARG A 239 10.59 2.84 30.15
CA ARG A 239 11.37 3.96 29.57
C ARG A 239 12.82 3.59 29.18
N THR A 240 13.42 2.62 29.86
CA THR A 240 14.80 2.18 29.61
C THR A 240 14.87 1.05 28.57
N GLU A 241 13.89 0.13 28.60
CA GLU A 241 13.73 -0.93 27.60
C GLU A 241 13.18 -0.39 26.28
N THR A 242 12.13 0.44 26.27
CA THR A 242 11.57 1.06 25.03
C THR A 242 12.57 1.93 24.29
N ARG A 243 13.61 2.47 24.96
CA ARG A 243 14.73 3.17 24.31
C ARG A 243 15.69 2.23 23.58
N LYS A 244 15.69 0.94 23.91
CA LYS A 244 16.58 -0.09 23.35
C LYS A 244 15.85 -1.05 22.43
N THR A 245 14.59 -1.35 22.70
CA THR A 245 13.79 -2.39 22.06
C THR A 245 12.32 -1.96 22.03
N VAL A 246 11.73 -1.91 20.84
CA VAL A 246 10.27 -1.85 20.72
C VAL A 246 9.76 -3.29 20.68
N LEU A 247 8.91 -3.63 21.65
CA LEU A 247 8.14 -4.86 21.63
C LEU A 247 6.92 -4.61 20.75
N LEU A 248 7.00 -5.06 19.50
CA LEU A 248 5.86 -5.06 18.61
C LEU A 248 5.13 -6.38 18.82
N SER A 249 3.90 -6.31 19.32
CA SER A 249 2.94 -7.40 19.16
C SER A 249 2.84 -7.69 17.66
N GLY A 250 2.97 -8.96 17.26
CA GLY A 250 3.01 -9.32 15.84
C GLY A 250 1.77 -8.90 15.04
N MET A 251 0.64 -8.65 15.72
CA MET A 251 -0.56 -8.09 15.08
C MET A 251 -0.30 -6.71 14.43
N CYS A 252 0.54 -5.85 15.03
CA CYS A 252 0.85 -4.54 14.47
C CYS A 252 1.81 -4.61 13.27
N TYR A 253 2.81 -5.50 13.32
CA TYR A 253 3.85 -5.57 12.28
C TYR A 253 3.36 -6.22 10.98
N SER A 254 2.50 -7.24 11.09
CA SER A 254 1.91 -7.91 9.93
C SER A 254 0.93 -6.99 9.19
N ALA A 255 0.04 -6.30 9.91
CA ALA A 255 -0.87 -5.33 9.31
C ALA A 255 -0.12 -4.22 8.54
N CYS A 256 0.96 -3.66 9.08
CA CYS A 256 1.75 -2.62 8.41
C CYS A 256 2.43 -3.13 7.12
N LEU A 257 3.07 -4.30 7.11
CA LEU A 257 3.73 -4.81 5.90
C LEU A 257 2.74 -5.10 4.76
N TRP A 258 1.55 -5.58 5.11
CA TRP A 258 0.47 -5.81 4.16
C TRP A 258 -0.15 -4.50 3.66
N PHE A 259 -0.36 -3.53 4.55
CA PHE A 259 -0.89 -2.21 4.21
C PHE A 259 0.08 -1.42 3.34
N PHE A 260 1.37 -1.35 3.68
CA PHE A 260 2.38 -0.65 2.87
C PHE A 260 2.72 -1.38 1.57
N GLY A 261 2.77 -2.71 1.56
CA GLY A 261 2.93 -3.49 0.33
C GLY A 261 1.73 -3.35 -0.60
N GLY A 262 0.52 -3.28 -0.03
CA GLY A 262 -0.73 -2.99 -0.75
C GLY A 262 -0.75 -1.57 -1.30
N ILE A 263 -0.46 -0.56 -0.48
CA ILE A 263 -0.49 0.87 -0.87
C ILE A 263 0.58 1.22 -1.88
N LEU A 264 1.83 0.80 -1.70
CA LEU A 264 2.89 1.08 -2.68
C LEU A 264 2.60 0.44 -4.04
N TRP A 265 1.90 -0.69 -4.05
CA TRP A 265 1.40 -1.30 -5.28
C TRP A 265 0.17 -0.59 -5.81
N GLU A 266 -0.79 -0.22 -4.96
CA GLU A 266 -2.00 0.51 -5.35
C GLU A 266 -1.65 1.89 -5.91
N GLU A 267 -0.62 2.57 -5.41
CA GLU A 267 -0.08 3.81 -5.99
C GLU A 267 0.62 3.56 -7.32
N ARG A 268 1.35 2.45 -7.48
CA ARG A 268 1.98 2.11 -8.76
C ARG A 268 0.94 1.73 -9.81
N VAL A 269 -0.06 0.95 -9.44
CA VAL A 269 -1.20 0.59 -10.28
C VAL A 269 -2.06 1.83 -10.57
N ARG A 270 -2.38 2.66 -9.58
CA ARG A 270 -3.06 3.96 -9.81
C ARG A 270 -2.21 4.95 -10.59
N SER A 271 -0.88 4.89 -10.56
CA SER A 271 -0.02 5.73 -11.41
C SER A 271 -0.08 5.29 -12.87
N VAL A 272 -0.14 3.98 -13.12
CA VAL A 272 -0.33 3.39 -14.44
C VAL A 272 -1.77 3.62 -14.95
N LEU A 273 -2.78 3.42 -14.09
CA LEU A 273 -4.20 3.48 -14.44
C LEU A 273 -4.83 4.87 -14.30
N GLY A 274 -4.35 5.72 -13.38
CA GLY A 274 -4.84 7.09 -13.17
C GLY A 274 -4.55 8.02 -14.34
N ARG A 275 -3.63 7.64 -15.23
CA ARG A 275 -3.48 8.28 -16.55
C ARG A 275 -4.65 8.00 -17.50
N MET A 276 -5.47 6.98 -17.24
CA MET A 276 -6.59 6.58 -18.10
C MET A 276 -7.90 7.32 -17.80
N GLY A 277 -8.06 7.91 -16.60
CA GLY A 277 -9.29 8.60 -16.18
C GLY A 277 -9.36 10.11 -16.48
N GLY A 278 -8.35 10.69 -17.13
CA GLY A 278 -8.19 12.15 -17.29
C GLY A 278 -8.64 12.75 -18.62
N SER A 279 -9.41 12.03 -19.44
CA SER A 279 -9.87 12.50 -20.76
C SER A 279 -11.32 13.02 -20.73
N ASP A 280 -11.64 13.92 -19.80
CA ASP A 280 -12.88 14.69 -19.89
C ASP A 280 -12.66 15.98 -20.70
N GLY A 281 -13.15 15.91 -21.95
CA GLY A 281 -13.75 16.99 -22.73
C GLY A 281 -13.26 18.43 -22.49
N LYS A 282 -12.15 18.81 -23.12
CA LYS A 282 -12.03 20.20 -23.60
C LYS A 282 -12.63 20.29 -24.99
N GLY A 283 -13.84 20.86 -25.01
CA GLY A 283 -14.67 21.08 -26.19
C GLY A 283 -13.93 21.80 -27.31
N LEU A 284 -14.06 21.21 -28.50
CA LEU A 284 -13.71 21.85 -29.76
C LEU A 284 -14.87 22.78 -30.14
N GLU A 285 -14.83 24.04 -29.70
CA GLU A 285 -15.65 25.09 -30.31
C GLU A 285 -15.19 25.30 -31.75
N ARG A 286 -15.97 24.78 -32.71
CA ARG A 286 -15.89 25.18 -34.11
C ARG A 286 -16.51 26.57 -34.24
N ARG A 287 -15.67 27.59 -34.42
CA ARG A 287 -16.13 28.89 -34.93
C ARG A 287 -16.54 28.73 -36.40
N SER A 288 -17.78 29.15 -36.66
CA SER A 288 -18.27 29.57 -37.98
C SER A 288 -17.90 31.02 -38.22
#